data_AF-A0A9D0C102-F1
#
_entry.id   AF-A0A9D0C102-F1
#
_cell.length_a   1.000
_cell.length_b   1.000
_cell.length_c   1.000
_cell.angle_alpha   90.00
_cell.angle_beta   90.00
_cell.angle_gamma   90.00
#
_symmetry.space_group_name_H-M   'P 1'
#
loop_
_entity.id
_entity.type
_entity.pdbx_description
1 polymer ?
#
loop_
_entity_poly.entity_id
_entity_poly.type
_entity_poly.pdbx_seq_one_letter_code
_entity_poly.pdbx_strand_id
1 'polypeptide(L)' 'DPVFFVPTHNCTSAQLPPDEKNRLSHRGQALRLLVERLGHARKQ' A
#
# COMPACT_ATOMS: atom_id res chain seq x y z
N ASP A 1 3.33 13.72 -1.54
CA ASP A 1 2.07 13.10 -2.01
C ASP A 1 0.97 13.99 -2.58
N PRO A 2 0.90 15.33 -2.39
CA PRO A 2 -0.20 16.09 -2.99
C PRO A 2 -0.14 16.17 -4.52
N VAL A 3 0.87 15.55 -5.15
CA VAL A 3 1.07 15.51 -6.60
C VAL A 3 0.67 14.18 -7.25
N PHE A 4 0.50 13.10 -6.46
CA PHE A 4 0.17 11.78 -7.00
C PHE A 4 -1.34 11.57 -7.02
N PHE A 5 -1.95 11.81 -8.17
CA PHE A 5 -3.38 11.61 -8.36
C PHE A 5 -3.74 10.11 -8.41
N VAL A 6 -4.83 9.74 -7.74
CA VAL A 6 -5.38 8.39 -7.65
C VAL A 6 -6.71 8.37 -8.41
N PRO A 7 -6.74 7.94 -9.69
CA PRO A 7 -7.91 8.08 -10.55
C PRO A 7 -9.16 7.38 -10.00
N THR A 8 -8.99 6.21 -9.37
CA THR A 8 -10.09 5.43 -8.79
C THR A 8 -10.80 6.12 -7.63
N HIS A 9 -10.14 7.10 -7.00
CA HIS A 9 -10.65 7.85 -5.85
C HIS A 9 -10.85 9.35 -6.15
N ASN A 10 -10.54 9.77 -7.38
CA ASN A 10 -10.63 11.16 -7.85
C ASN A 10 -9.96 12.18 -6.89
N CYS A 11 -8.86 11.80 -6.27
CA CYS A 11 -8.12 12.65 -5.33
C CYS A 11 -6.63 12.34 -5.37
N THR A 12 -5.81 13.17 -4.72
CA THR A 12 -4.38 12.89 -4.56
C THR A 12 -4.16 11.88 -3.43
N SER A 13 -3.04 11.16 -3.46
CA SER A 13 -2.71 10.17 -2.41
C SER A 13 -2.51 10.80 -1.03
N ALA A 14 -2.29 12.12 -0.95
CA ALA A 14 -2.29 12.87 0.30
C ALA A 14 -3.69 13.06 0.91
N GLN A 15 -4.74 13.01 0.11
CA GLN A 15 -6.14 13.17 0.53
C GLN A 15 -6.81 11.86 0.92
N LEU A 16 -6.17 10.71 0.65
CA LEU A 16 -6.69 9.42 1.07
C LEU A 16 -6.61 9.25 2.59
N PRO A 17 -7.62 8.62 3.22
CA PRO A 17 -7.50 8.16 4.60
C PRO A 17 -6.24 7.29 4.79
N PRO A 18 -5.59 7.33 5.96
CA PRO A 18 -4.34 6.59 6.19
C PRO A 18 -4.42 5.10 5.87
N ASP A 19 -5.52 4.43 6.23
CA ASP A 19 -5.71 3.00 5.99
C ASP A 19 -5.84 2.69 4.50
N GLU A 20 -6.60 3.49 3.78
CA GLU A 20 -6.76 3.35 2.32
C GLU A 20 -5.44 3.61 1.60
N LYS A 21 -4.70 4.65 2.01
CA LYS A 21 -3.35 4.92 1.50
C LYS A 21 -2.39 3.77 1.78
N ASN A 22 -2.42 3.19 2.97
CA ASN A 22 -1.59 2.03 3.30
C ASN A 22 -1.99 0.79 2.48
N ARG A 23 -3.27 0.65 2.13
CA ARG A 23 -3.76 -0.44 1.28
C ARG A 23 -3.43 -0.23 -0.20
N LEU A 24 -3.40 0.99 -0.70
CA LEU A 24 -3.15 1.27 -2.12
C LEU A 24 -1.69 1.57 -2.44
N SER A 25 -0.92 2.14 -1.51
CA SER A 25 0.45 2.61 -1.78
C SER A 25 1.41 1.49 -2.15
N HIS A 26 2.41 1.83 -2.96
CA HIS A 26 3.48 0.91 -3.39
C HIS A 26 4.18 0.27 -2.19
N ARG A 27 4.44 1.07 -1.15
CA ARG A 27 5.02 0.61 0.11
C ARG A 27 4.14 -0.45 0.77
N GLY A 28 2.84 -0.21 0.87
CA GLY A 28 1.91 -1.14 1.52
C GLY A 28 1.75 -2.45 0.76
N GLN A 29 1.81 -2.41 -0.58
CA GLN A 29 1.80 -3.62 -1.42
C GLN A 29 3.10 -4.41 -1.25
N ALA A 30 4.26 -3.75 -1.29
CA ALA A 30 5.56 -4.39 -1.11
C ALA A 30 5.70 -5.03 0.28
N LEU A 31 5.25 -4.34 1.34
CA LEU A 31 5.27 -4.90 2.70
C LEU A 31 4.38 -6.14 2.84
N ARG A 32 3.21 -6.17 2.19
CA ARG A 32 2.36 -7.37 2.16
C ARG A 32 3.07 -8.56 1.54
N LEU A 33 3.69 -8.37 0.38
CA LEU A 33 4.48 -9.40 -0.28
C LEU A 33 5.66 -9.86 0.59
N LEU A 34 6.34 -8.92 1.26
CA LEU A 34 7.43 -9.25 2.18
C LEU A 34 6.95 -10.13 3.35
N VAL A 35 5.86 -9.72 4.01
CA VAL A 35 5.29 -10.47 5.14
C VAL A 35 4.85 -11.87 4.71
N GLU A 36 4.20 -12.00 3.55
CA GLU A 36 3.84 -13.28 2.97
C GLU A 36 5.08 -14.19 2.79
N ARG A 37 6.15 -13.66 2.17
CA ARG A 37 7.40 -14.40 1.94
C ARG A 37 8.09 -14.82 3.23
N LEU A 38 8.15 -13.93 4.23
CA LEU A 38 8.71 -14.25 5.55
C LEU A 38 7.85 -15.29 6.29
N GLY A 39 6.53 -15.24 6.15
CA GLY A 39 5.61 -16.22 6.70
C GLY A 39 5.81 -17.61 6.10
N HIS A 40 6.05 -17.69 4.79
CA HIS A 40 6.41 -18.94 4.12
C HIS A 40 7.80 -19.44 4.53
N ALA A 41 8.79 -18.56 4.64
CA ALA A 41 10.15 -18.91 5.06
C ALA A 41 10.22 -19.46 6.50
N ARG A 42 9.30 -19.05 7.38
CA ARG A 42 9.22 -19.55 8.78
C ARG A 42 8.49 -20.88 8.93
N LYS A 43 7.81 -21.36 7.89
CA LYS A 43 7.07 -22.64 7.87
C LYS A 43 7.83 -23.76 7.17
N GLN A 44 9.02 -23.47 6.65
CA GLN A 44 9.99 -24.46 6.17
C GLN A 44 11.08 -24.65 7.22
#